data_AF-A0A5C7ZT64-F1
#
_entry.id   AF-A0A5C7ZT64-F1
#
_cell.length_a   1.000
_cell.length_b   1.000
_cell.length_c   1.000
_cell.angle_alpha   90.00
_cell.angle_beta   90.00
_cell.angle_gamma   90.00
#
_symmetry.space_group_name_H-M   'P 1'
#
loop_
_entity.id
_entity.type
_entity.pdbx_description
1 polymer ?
#
loop_
_entity_poly.entity_id
_entity_poly.type
_entity_poly.pdbx_seq_one_letter_code
_entity_poly.pdbx_strand_id
1 'polypeptide(L)'
;MKPLETKFVKDSNSLFAFLEKDYGFVRRAVREDKTNKHGPTVSVLYEKPGVCVKLILGPLRASLVIGKVVDGKIPEDPNVWTPDTYSAVFTLDDLVDFRTQGNQDTAVRHIALTEENCAEVLDGYARALRAHGADVLKGDLSVLDDIATINRNRAQRFLP
;
A
#
# COMPACT_ATOMS: atom_id res chain seq x y z
N MET A 1 -8.63 -13.84 15.20
CA MET A 1 -8.87 -12.50 14.64
C MET A 1 -10.05 -11.85 15.31
N LYS A 2 -9.94 -10.54 15.57
CA LYS A 2 -11.05 -9.67 15.98
C LYS A 2 -12.06 -9.51 14.82
N PRO A 3 -13.29 -9.05 15.08
CA PRO A 3 -14.30 -8.87 14.03
C PRO A 3 -13.84 -7.96 12.88
N LEU A 4 -13.25 -6.80 13.19
CA LEU A 4 -12.66 -5.90 12.19
C LEU A 4 -11.58 -6.57 11.33
N GLU A 5 -10.68 -7.33 11.93
CA GLU A 5 -9.60 -8.03 11.19
C GLU A 5 -10.18 -9.05 10.21
N THR A 6 -11.19 -9.80 10.64
CA THR A 6 -11.91 -10.77 9.79
C THR A 6 -12.61 -10.06 8.62
N LYS A 7 -13.29 -8.94 8.90
CA LYS A 7 -13.94 -8.13 7.87
C LYS A 7 -12.95 -7.54 6.89
N PHE A 8 -11.85 -6.98 7.38
CA PHE A 8 -10.76 -6.44 6.56
C PHE A 8 -10.20 -7.48 5.60
N VAL A 9 -9.91 -8.69 6.07
CA VAL A 9 -9.42 -9.79 5.22
C VAL A 9 -10.46 -10.17 4.17
N LYS A 10 -11.73 -10.33 4.58
CA LYS A 10 -12.83 -10.69 3.67
C LYS A 10 -13.01 -9.63 2.58
N ASP A 11 -13.11 -8.37 2.95
CA ASP A 11 -13.37 -7.26 2.03
C ASP A 11 -12.16 -7.02 1.11
N SER A 12 -10.94 -7.10 1.65
CA SER A 12 -9.71 -7.06 0.84
C SER A 12 -9.71 -8.15 -0.24
N ASN A 13 -10.03 -9.39 0.14
CA ASN A 13 -10.07 -10.51 -0.80
C ASN A 13 -11.07 -10.28 -1.94
N SER A 14 -12.24 -9.71 -1.64
CA SER A 14 -13.27 -9.46 -2.64
C SER A 14 -12.93 -8.27 -3.53
N LEU A 15 -12.56 -7.13 -2.95
CA LEU A 15 -12.39 -5.86 -3.67
C LEU A 15 -11.10 -5.83 -4.49
N PHE A 16 -10.08 -6.59 -4.07
CA PHE A 16 -8.78 -6.67 -4.73
C PHE A 16 -8.59 -7.94 -5.57
N ALA A 17 -9.63 -8.75 -5.77
CA ALA A 17 -9.59 -9.93 -6.65
C ALA A 17 -9.16 -9.60 -8.11
N PHE A 18 -9.32 -8.35 -8.53
CA PHE A 18 -8.85 -7.86 -9.82
C PHE A 18 -7.32 -7.94 -9.98
N LEU A 19 -6.54 -7.90 -8.90
CA LEU A 19 -5.09 -8.06 -8.97
C LEU A 19 -4.72 -9.44 -9.52
N GLU A 20 -5.42 -10.48 -9.09
CA GLU A 20 -5.20 -11.84 -9.58
C GLU A 20 -5.78 -11.98 -11.00
N LYS A 21 -7.03 -11.54 -11.20
CA LYS A 21 -7.77 -11.72 -12.46
C LYS A 21 -7.18 -10.94 -13.64
N ASP A 22 -6.84 -9.67 -13.42
CA ASP A 22 -6.53 -8.74 -14.51
C ASP A 22 -5.02 -8.49 -14.64
N TYR A 23 -4.25 -8.72 -13.58
CA TYR A 23 -2.82 -8.39 -13.53
C TYR A 23 -1.90 -9.58 -13.20
N GLY A 24 -2.46 -10.77 -12.96
CA GLY A 24 -1.70 -12.01 -12.74
C GLY A 24 -0.93 -12.04 -11.41
N PHE A 25 -1.39 -11.29 -10.40
CA PHE A 25 -0.85 -11.42 -9.05
C PHE A 25 -1.26 -12.75 -8.42
N VAL A 26 -0.43 -13.23 -7.50
CA VAL A 26 -0.71 -14.35 -6.61
C VAL A 26 -0.94 -13.80 -5.22
N ARG A 27 -2.10 -14.09 -4.64
CA ARG A 27 -2.37 -13.77 -3.24
C ARG A 27 -1.58 -14.71 -2.32
N ARG A 28 -0.94 -14.14 -1.29
CA ARG A 28 -0.24 -14.87 -0.23
C ARG A 28 -1.09 -15.02 1.02
N ALA A 29 -0.66 -15.91 1.91
CA ALA A 29 -1.32 -16.11 3.20
C ALA A 29 -1.34 -14.80 4.00
N VAL A 30 -2.45 -14.58 4.70
CA VAL A 30 -2.62 -13.45 5.62
C VAL A 30 -1.53 -13.52 6.70
N ARG A 31 -0.88 -12.39 6.97
CA ARG A 31 0.12 -12.29 8.04
C ARG A 31 -0.39 -11.42 9.16
N GLU A 32 -0.26 -11.92 10.39
CA GLU A 32 -0.46 -11.16 11.62
C GLU A 32 0.92 -10.87 12.23
N ASP A 33 1.22 -9.61 12.53
CA ASP A 33 2.39 -9.23 13.32
C ASP A 33 1.93 -8.60 14.63
N LYS A 34 2.09 -9.35 15.72
CA LYS A 34 1.72 -8.94 17.08
C LYS A 34 2.87 -8.21 17.80
N THR A 35 4.06 -8.21 17.22
CA THR A 35 5.29 -7.68 17.81
C THR A 35 5.68 -6.30 17.28
N ASN A 36 4.94 -5.78 16.29
CA ASN A 36 5.16 -4.46 15.75
C ASN A 36 5.11 -3.37 16.85
N LYS A 37 6.17 -2.57 16.93
CA LYS A 37 6.34 -1.48 17.91
C LYS A 37 5.24 -0.42 17.87
N HIS A 38 4.54 -0.30 16.74
CA HIS A 38 3.42 0.62 16.55
C HIS A 38 2.07 -0.02 16.86
N GLY A 39 2.05 -1.28 17.30
CA GLY A 39 0.88 -2.08 17.65
C GLY A 39 0.56 -3.18 16.63
N PRO A 40 -0.28 -4.17 16.97
CA PRO A 40 -0.53 -5.33 16.14
C PRO A 40 -1.05 -4.96 14.75
N THR A 41 -0.61 -5.70 13.73
CA THR A 41 -1.04 -5.50 12.35
C THR A 41 -1.54 -6.78 11.70
N VAL A 42 -2.51 -6.65 10.79
CA VAL A 42 -2.96 -7.72 9.89
C VAL A 42 -2.69 -7.29 8.47
N SER A 43 -2.14 -8.17 7.63
CA SER A 43 -1.85 -7.82 6.24
C SER A 43 -2.29 -8.88 5.23
N VAL A 44 -2.82 -8.39 4.10
CA VAL A 44 -3.15 -9.18 2.91
C VAL A 44 -2.17 -8.78 1.82
N LEU A 45 -1.47 -9.76 1.28
CA LEU A 45 -0.38 -9.55 0.34
C LEU A 45 -0.70 -10.19 -1.00
N TYR A 46 -0.45 -9.45 -2.06
CA TYR A 46 -0.48 -9.88 -3.45
C TYR A 46 0.90 -9.65 -4.04
N GLU A 47 1.43 -10.62 -4.79
CA GLU A 47 2.71 -10.43 -5.48
C GLU A 47 2.74 -11.06 -6.86
N LYS A 48 3.60 -10.52 -7.70
CA LYS A 48 4.04 -11.13 -8.95
C LYS A 48 5.52 -10.79 -9.16
N PRO A 49 6.21 -11.37 -10.16
CA PRO A 49 7.59 -10.99 -10.43
C PRO A 49 7.76 -9.47 -10.55
N GLY A 50 8.66 -8.92 -9.74
CA GLY A 50 9.02 -7.50 -9.73
C GLY A 50 8.14 -6.58 -8.89
N VAL A 51 6.90 -6.94 -8.54
CA VAL A 51 5.99 -6.02 -7.81
C VAL A 51 5.11 -6.74 -6.79
N CYS A 52 4.88 -6.06 -5.66
CA CYS A 52 3.96 -6.50 -4.62
C CYS A 52 2.98 -5.39 -4.24
N VAL A 53 1.77 -5.80 -3.86
CA VAL A 53 0.73 -4.95 -3.27
C VAL A 53 0.37 -5.52 -1.91
N LYS A 54 0.51 -4.72 -0.86
CA LYS A 54 0.25 -5.12 0.53
C LYS A 54 -0.80 -4.19 1.13
N LEU A 55 -1.93 -4.76 1.52
CA LEU A 55 -2.90 -4.07 2.38
C LEU A 55 -2.53 -4.36 3.83
N ILE A 56 -2.49 -3.32 4.65
CA ILE A 56 -2.10 -3.39 6.06
C ILE A 56 -3.20 -2.75 6.88
N LEU A 57 -3.81 -3.51 7.78
CA LEU A 57 -4.61 -3.00 8.88
C LEU A 57 -3.67 -2.78 10.06
N GLY A 58 -3.38 -1.51 10.35
CA GLY A 58 -2.70 -1.10 11.58
C GLY A 58 -3.71 -0.74 12.68
N PRO A 59 -3.22 -0.37 13.88
CA PRO A 59 -4.10 -0.09 15.03
C PRO A 59 -5.06 1.09 14.83
N LEU A 60 -4.71 2.04 13.97
CA LEU A 60 -5.49 3.27 13.76
C LEU A 60 -6.16 3.32 12.37
N ARG A 61 -5.60 2.66 11.37
CA ARG A 61 -6.02 2.80 9.97
C ARG A 61 -5.56 1.65 9.08
N ALA A 62 -6.22 1.52 7.94
CA ALA A 62 -5.71 0.73 6.83
C ALA A 62 -4.76 1.56 5.95
N SER A 63 -3.79 0.90 5.34
CA SER A 63 -2.91 1.48 4.32
C SER A 63 -2.70 0.48 3.19
N LEU A 64 -2.59 1.00 1.96
CA LEU A 64 -2.19 0.23 0.80
C LEU A 64 -0.78 0.61 0.41
N VAL A 65 0.06 -0.41 0.28
CA VAL A 65 1.47 -0.28 -0.03
C VAL A 65 1.76 -0.99 -1.35
N ILE A 66 2.53 -0.34 -2.21
CA ILE A 66 3.02 -0.88 -3.48
C ILE A 66 4.54 -0.90 -3.40
N GLY A 67 5.15 -2.03 -3.75
CA GLY A 67 6.59 -2.17 -3.65
C GLY A 67 7.20 -2.98 -4.77
N LYS A 68 8.50 -2.77 -4.99
CA LYS A 68 9.34 -3.54 -5.88
C LYS A 68 9.82 -4.80 -5.16
N VAL A 69 9.66 -5.94 -5.80
CA VAL A 69 10.26 -7.20 -5.35
C VAL A 69 11.72 -7.21 -5.80
N VAL A 70 12.65 -7.29 -4.85
CA VAL A 70 14.10 -7.25 -5.09
C VAL A 70 14.69 -8.61 -4.75
N ASP A 71 15.40 -9.25 -5.68
CA ASP A 71 15.97 -10.59 -5.51
C ASP A 71 14.95 -11.65 -5.06
N GLY A 72 13.72 -11.53 -5.56
CA GLY A 72 12.61 -12.42 -5.19
C GLY A 72 12.08 -12.21 -3.76
N LYS A 73 12.53 -11.16 -3.07
CA LYS A 73 12.12 -10.82 -1.70
C LYS A 73 11.26 -9.55 -1.68
N ILE A 74 10.23 -9.60 -0.85
CA ILE A 74 9.40 -8.45 -0.52
C ILE A 74 10.12 -7.66 0.58
N PRO A 75 10.30 -6.34 0.44
CA PRO A 75 10.88 -5.53 1.50
C PRO A 75 10.03 -5.61 2.78
N GLU A 76 10.69 -5.81 3.93
CA GLU A 76 10.00 -6.10 5.20
C GLU A 76 9.29 -4.88 5.81
N ASP A 77 9.76 -3.65 5.52
CA ASP A 77 9.24 -2.44 6.17
C ASP A 77 9.13 -1.25 5.19
N PRO A 78 7.92 -0.67 5.00
CA PRO A 78 7.72 0.53 4.16
C PRO A 78 8.34 1.82 4.74
N ASN A 79 8.84 1.81 5.98
CA ASN A 79 9.11 3.06 6.73
C ASN A 79 10.59 3.41 6.96
N VAL A 80 11.55 2.71 6.35
CA VAL A 80 12.98 3.07 6.54
C VAL A 80 13.40 4.15 5.54
N TRP A 81 13.05 5.39 5.88
CA TRP A 81 13.62 6.59 5.26
C TRP A 81 15.01 6.82 5.85
N THR A 82 16.06 6.37 5.17
CA THR A 82 17.39 6.96 5.32
C THR A 82 17.80 7.60 4.00
N PRO A 83 18.64 8.65 4.01
CA PRO A 83 19.09 9.31 2.78
C PRO A 83 19.67 8.36 1.74
N ASP A 84 20.22 7.23 2.21
CA ASP A 84 20.97 6.24 1.44
C ASP A 84 20.15 5.00 1.04
N THR A 85 18.92 4.83 1.56
CA THR A 85 18.07 3.69 1.17
C THR A 85 17.20 4.05 -0.03
N TYR A 86 17.34 3.27 -1.10
CA TYR A 86 16.35 3.17 -2.16
C TYR A 86 15.02 2.71 -1.54
N SER A 87 13.99 3.57 -1.57
CA SER A 87 12.67 3.12 -1.12
C SER A 87 12.12 2.18 -2.18
N ALA A 88 12.17 0.88 -1.91
CA ALA A 88 11.52 -0.11 -2.75
C ALA A 88 9.99 -0.15 -2.51
N VAL A 89 9.43 0.78 -1.73
CA VAL A 89 8.08 0.71 -1.20
C VAL A 89 7.45 2.10 -1.08
N PHE A 90 6.19 2.23 -1.48
CA PHE A 90 5.44 3.49 -1.48
C PHE A 90 3.99 3.23 -1.09
N THR A 91 3.33 4.23 -0.52
CA THR A 91 1.89 4.13 -0.27
C THR A 91 1.10 4.47 -1.54
N LEU A 92 -0.13 3.97 -1.64
CA LEU A 92 -1.05 4.42 -2.69
C LEU A 92 -1.26 5.93 -2.64
N ASP A 93 -1.26 6.52 -1.45
CA ASP A 93 -1.42 7.96 -1.27
C ASP A 93 -0.29 8.74 -1.94
N ASP A 94 0.97 8.29 -1.81
CA ASP A 94 2.13 8.89 -2.49
C ASP A 94 1.96 8.86 -4.01
N LEU A 95 1.50 7.73 -4.55
CA LEU A 95 1.27 7.57 -5.99
C LEU A 95 0.15 8.48 -6.49
N VAL A 96 -0.95 8.56 -5.76
CA VAL A 96 -2.07 9.46 -6.09
C VAL A 96 -1.62 10.92 -6.03
N ASP A 97 -0.90 11.31 -4.97
CA ASP A 97 -0.36 12.67 -4.82
C ASP A 97 0.55 13.04 -5.99
N PHE A 98 1.46 12.14 -6.35
CA PHE A 98 2.36 12.34 -7.48
C PHE A 98 1.59 12.56 -8.78
N ARG A 99 0.64 11.68 -9.10
CA ARG A 99 -0.11 11.71 -10.36
C ARG A 99 -1.03 12.92 -10.48
N THR A 100 -1.54 13.40 -9.36
CA THR A 100 -2.55 14.45 -9.33
C THR A 100 -1.98 15.80 -8.93
N GLN A 101 -0.68 15.86 -8.68
CA GLN A 101 0.04 17.06 -8.25
C GLN A 101 -0.58 17.68 -6.98
N GLY A 102 -1.15 16.85 -6.11
CA GLY A 102 -1.83 17.27 -4.89
C GLY A 102 -3.22 17.90 -5.08
N ASN A 103 -3.77 17.95 -6.30
CA ASN A 103 -5.07 18.57 -6.60
C ASN A 103 -6.27 17.61 -6.41
N GLN A 104 -6.21 16.68 -5.45
CA GLN A 104 -7.31 15.75 -5.20
C GLN A 104 -8.03 16.04 -3.90
N ASP A 105 -9.35 15.97 -3.99
CA ASP A 105 -10.28 15.82 -2.88
C ASP A 105 -10.34 14.34 -2.46
N THR A 106 -9.20 13.75 -2.04
CA THR A 106 -9.14 12.34 -1.64
C THR A 106 -9.69 12.18 -0.23
N ALA A 107 -11.01 12.14 -0.10
CA ALA A 107 -11.73 11.95 1.15
C ALA A 107 -11.35 10.66 1.91
N VAL A 108 -10.67 9.70 1.28
CA VAL A 108 -10.30 8.40 1.88
C VAL A 108 -9.05 8.49 2.78
N ARG A 109 -8.30 9.61 2.71
CA ARG A 109 -7.07 9.76 3.51
C ARG A 109 -7.39 9.96 4.98
N HIS A 110 -6.67 9.23 5.83
CA HIS A 110 -6.72 9.36 7.29
C HIS A 110 -8.04 8.97 7.97
N ILE A 111 -8.96 8.29 7.28
CA ILE A 111 -10.17 7.73 7.91
C ILE A 111 -9.78 6.56 8.83
N ALA A 112 -10.20 6.61 10.09
CA ALA A 112 -10.11 5.48 10.99
C ALA A 112 -10.96 4.33 10.48
N LEU A 113 -10.37 3.14 10.35
CA LEU A 113 -11.09 1.99 9.82
C LEU A 113 -11.96 1.38 10.93
N THR A 114 -13.26 1.31 10.68
CA THR A 114 -14.24 0.65 11.54
C THR A 114 -14.88 -0.53 10.80
N GLU A 115 -15.65 -1.34 11.52
CA GLU A 115 -16.40 -2.41 10.89
C GLU A 115 -17.46 -1.87 9.93
N GLU A 116 -18.09 -0.72 10.22
CA GLU A 116 -19.10 -0.17 9.31
C GLU A 116 -18.51 0.35 8.00
N ASN A 117 -17.35 1.02 8.06
CA ASN A 117 -16.78 1.71 6.89
C ASN A 117 -15.73 0.88 6.12
N CYS A 118 -15.37 -0.32 6.60
CA CYS A 118 -14.24 -1.08 6.05
C CYS A 118 -14.32 -1.30 4.53
N ALA A 119 -15.49 -1.73 4.04
CA ALA A 119 -15.69 -2.00 2.62
C ALA A 119 -15.58 -0.74 1.76
N GLU A 120 -16.12 0.39 2.24
CA GLU A 120 -16.09 1.67 1.53
C GLU A 120 -14.66 2.20 1.39
N VAL A 121 -13.90 2.18 2.48
CA VAL A 121 -12.49 2.63 2.48
C VAL A 121 -11.64 1.75 1.56
N LEU A 122 -11.79 0.42 1.64
CA LEU A 122 -11.07 -0.51 0.79
C LEU A 122 -11.47 -0.39 -0.68
N ASP A 123 -12.74 -0.12 -0.98
CA ASP A 123 -13.20 0.13 -2.34
C ASP A 123 -12.60 1.44 -2.89
N GLY A 124 -12.51 2.47 -2.05
CA GLY A 124 -11.77 3.70 -2.35
C GLY A 124 -10.32 3.42 -2.78
N TYR A 125 -9.59 2.63 -2.00
CA TYR A 125 -8.23 2.19 -2.37
C TYR A 125 -8.21 1.36 -3.65
N ALA A 126 -9.16 0.45 -3.85
CA ALA A 126 -9.21 -0.38 -5.05
C ALA A 126 -9.49 0.46 -6.31
N ARG A 127 -10.34 1.48 -6.23
CA ARG A 127 -10.60 2.42 -7.32
C ARG A 127 -9.38 3.29 -7.61
N ALA A 128 -8.78 3.88 -6.57
CA ALA A 128 -7.59 4.72 -6.73
C ALA A 128 -6.41 3.93 -7.32
N LEU A 129 -6.19 2.70 -6.87
CA LEU A 129 -5.14 1.83 -7.42
C LEU A 129 -5.37 1.51 -8.90
N ARG A 130 -6.63 1.24 -9.31
CA ARG A 130 -6.97 1.04 -10.72
C ARG A 130 -6.76 2.31 -11.56
N ALA A 131 -7.13 3.46 -11.03
CA ALA A 131 -7.04 4.74 -11.75
C ALA A 131 -5.59 5.24 -11.89
N HIS A 132 -4.76 5.06 -10.86
CA HIS A 132 -3.46 5.72 -10.76
C HIS A 132 -2.25 4.77 -10.78
N GLY A 133 -2.46 3.47 -10.58
CA GLY A 133 -1.40 2.47 -10.51
C GLY A 133 -1.44 1.39 -11.58
N ALA A 134 -2.26 1.53 -12.63
CA ALA A 134 -2.40 0.51 -13.66
C ALA A 134 -1.07 0.14 -14.36
N ASP A 135 -0.16 1.10 -14.54
CA ASP A 135 1.17 0.89 -15.10
C ASP A 135 2.10 0.16 -14.12
N VAL A 136 2.10 0.58 -12.85
CA VAL A 136 2.82 -0.09 -11.76
C VAL A 136 2.36 -1.54 -11.61
N LEU A 137 1.05 -1.77 -11.68
CA LEU A 137 0.46 -3.11 -11.66
C LEU A 137 0.80 -3.93 -12.90
N LYS A 138 1.13 -3.31 -14.04
CA LYS A 138 1.66 -4.01 -15.22
C LYS A 138 3.15 -4.33 -15.08
N GLY A 139 3.86 -3.64 -14.19
CA GLY A 139 5.28 -3.84 -13.91
C GLY A 139 6.17 -2.68 -14.35
N ASP A 140 5.58 -1.57 -14.81
CA ASP A 140 6.32 -0.33 -15.04
C ASP A 140 6.48 0.39 -13.70
N LEU A 141 7.66 0.25 -13.11
CA LEU A 141 7.99 0.81 -11.80
C LEU A 141 8.77 2.12 -11.89
N SER A 142 8.93 2.70 -13.09
CA SER A 142 9.69 3.94 -13.28
C SER A 142 9.17 5.09 -12.42
N VAL A 143 7.84 5.19 -12.28
CA VAL A 143 7.18 6.19 -11.43
C VAL A 143 7.59 6.10 -9.95
N LEU A 144 7.98 4.92 -9.47
CA LEU A 144 8.39 4.73 -8.08
C LEU A 144 9.74 5.45 -7.80
N ASP A 145 10.64 5.50 -8.79
CA ASP A 145 11.92 6.20 -8.67
C ASP A 145 11.71 7.73 -8.59
N ASP A 146 10.73 8.26 -9.32
CA ASP A 146 10.33 9.67 -9.26
C ASP A 146 9.73 10.04 -7.89
N ILE A 147 8.84 9.17 -7.36
CA ILE A 147 8.24 9.36 -6.03
C ILE A 147 9.32 9.33 -4.94
N ALA A 148 10.29 8.39 -5.02
CA ALA A 148 11.42 8.34 -4.09
C ALA A 148 12.21 9.66 -4.08
N THR A 149 12.45 10.24 -5.26
CA THR A 149 13.18 11.50 -5.39
C THR A 149 12.42 12.65 -4.72
N ILE A 150 11.11 12.74 -4.94
CA ILE A 150 10.27 13.77 -4.31
C ILE A 150 10.24 13.62 -2.79
N ASN A 151 10.05 12.41 -2.30
CA ASN A 151 9.99 12.19 -0.85
C ASN A 151 11.35 12.41 -0.17
N ARG A 152 12.47 12.08 -0.82
CA ARG A 152 13.82 12.44 -0.35
C ARG A 152 13.98 13.97 -0.25
N ASN A 153 13.58 14.70 -1.29
CA ASN A 153 13.65 16.16 -1.30
C ASN A 153 12.77 16.80 -0.22
N ARG A 154 11.61 16.20 0.08
CA ARG A 154 10.75 16.64 1.20
C ARG A 154 11.43 16.38 2.54
N ALA A 155 11.97 15.18 2.77
CA ALA A 155 12.65 14.83 4.01
C ALA A 155 13.85 15.75 4.30
N GLN A 156 14.65 16.09 3.28
CA GLN A 156 15.79 17.01 3.42
C GLN A 156 15.41 18.42 3.87
N ARG A 157 14.17 18.88 3.61
CA ARG A 157 13.68 20.20 4.10
C ARG A 157 13.35 20.21 5.59
N PHE A 158 13.23 19.04 6.21
CA PHE A 158 12.92 18.88 7.63
C PHE A 158 14.11 18.33 8.44
N LEU A 159 15.26 18.11 7.79
CA LEU A 159 16.52 17.84 8.46
C LEU A 159 17.17 19.19 8.82
N PRO A 160 17.65 19.36 10.07
CA PRO A 160 18.25 20.61 10.55
C PRO A 160 19.57 20.95 9.86
#